data_AF-A0A524G591-F1
#
_entry.id   AF-A0A524G591-F1
#
_cell.length_a   1.000
_cell.length_b   1.000
_cell.length_c   1.000
_cell.angle_alpha   90.00
_cell.angle_beta   90.00
_cell.angle_gamma   90.00
#
_symmetry.space_group_name_H-M   'P 1'
#
loop_
_entity.id
_entity.type
_entity.pdbx_description
1 polymer ?
#
loop_
_entity_poly.entity_id
_entity_poly.type
_entity_poly.pdbx_seq_one_letter_code
_entity_poly.pdbx_strand_id
1 'polypeptide(L)'
;MSRHRILLTVVIGLTILSTSSLLSACTPVADSTILSSWSGGLIIDHNCIDMAAIPSEWIDSAQENIKIHYAHTSHGSQITEGLTRLESANSSFDVSIGYLTLPTDVEALCILDGNPPHDYITPDLYWQGTSARALTQNTLNNNPTLTISLWSWCCQLYDYTDAETQQYLNAMASLESANPDITFIYMTCNAQSDDSSGYNRWLRNEQIRQYCINNDKVLFDFADLDCWSNGEHSTYEYLVGAETLQIPIEHEDFNGDEAGHTTYSSCEQKGRAFWWMMAMLAGWNAPDPPTTTSTTATTSSTTSPIDQPFLNDVFIFTAVVGIVLIVLYAGVRKYYN
;
A
#
# COMPACT_ATOMS: atom_id res chain seq x y z
N MET A 1 73.82 -46.40 -42.78
CA MET A 1 73.69 -47.88 -42.75
C MET A 1 73.13 -48.20 -41.36
N SER A 2 72.00 -48.84 -41.11
CA SER A 2 71.23 -49.85 -41.80
C SER A 2 69.76 -49.69 -41.40
N ARG A 3 68.86 -49.98 -42.35
CA ARG A 3 67.43 -50.21 -42.15
C ARG A 3 67.21 -51.42 -41.23
N HIS A 4 66.01 -51.55 -40.65
CA HIS A 4 65.19 -52.75 -40.36
C HIS A 4 64.10 -52.29 -39.36
N ARG A 5 62.95 -51.78 -39.83
CA ARG A 5 61.66 -52.51 -39.89
C ARG A 5 61.39 -53.34 -38.63
N ILE A 6 60.39 -52.95 -37.83
CA ILE A 6 59.19 -53.76 -37.54
C ILE A 6 58.09 -52.82 -37.00
N LEU A 7 56.94 -53.01 -37.63
CA LEU A 7 55.66 -52.35 -37.44
C LEU A 7 54.99 -52.94 -36.19
N LEU A 8 54.53 -52.12 -35.24
CA LEU A 8 53.51 -52.56 -34.29
C LEU A 8 52.47 -51.45 -34.14
N THR A 9 51.42 -51.58 -34.91
CA THR A 9 50.21 -50.75 -34.85
C THR A 9 49.42 -51.18 -33.61
N VAL A 10 49.36 -50.32 -32.60
CA VAL A 10 48.39 -50.47 -31.50
C VAL A 10 47.16 -49.65 -31.87
N VAL A 11 46.09 -50.33 -32.26
CA VAL A 11 44.78 -49.71 -32.50
C VAL A 11 44.13 -49.49 -31.13
N ILE A 12 44.13 -48.25 -30.64
CA ILE A 12 43.30 -47.84 -29.51
C ILE A 12 41.92 -47.50 -30.07
N GLY A 13 40.99 -48.45 -29.96
CA GLY A 13 39.58 -48.20 -30.20
C GLY A 13 39.00 -47.41 -29.04
N LEU A 14 38.87 -46.09 -29.21
CA LEU A 14 38.11 -45.25 -28.30
C LEU A 14 36.62 -45.39 -28.66
N THR A 15 35.91 -46.29 -27.99
CA THR A 15 34.44 -46.32 -28.02
C THR A 15 33.92 -45.14 -27.19
N ILE A 16 33.51 -44.07 -27.85
CA ILE A 16 32.72 -43.01 -27.22
C ILE A 16 31.30 -43.59 -27.03
N LEU A 17 31.03 -44.16 -25.85
CA LEU A 17 29.65 -44.34 -25.41
C LEU A 17 29.09 -42.95 -25.14
N SER A 18 28.34 -42.40 -26.08
CA SER A 18 27.43 -41.29 -25.81
C SER A 18 26.30 -41.83 -24.94
N THR A 19 26.44 -41.75 -23.62
CA THR A 19 25.29 -41.81 -22.74
C THR A 19 24.47 -40.55 -23.01
N SER A 20 23.43 -40.68 -23.81
CA SER A 20 22.35 -39.70 -23.90
C SER A 20 21.63 -39.70 -22.57
N SER A 21 22.19 -39.01 -21.58
CA SER A 21 21.44 -38.57 -20.41
C SER A 21 20.36 -37.65 -20.96
N LEU A 22 19.12 -38.14 -21.01
CA LEU A 22 17.94 -37.28 -21.09
C LEU A 22 17.94 -36.44 -19.81
N LEU A 23 18.72 -35.37 -19.81
CA LEU A 23 18.43 -34.21 -19.00
C LEU A 23 17.09 -33.73 -19.53
N SER A 24 16.02 -34.12 -18.83
CA SER A 24 14.81 -33.34 -18.85
C SER A 24 15.21 -31.98 -18.31
N ALA A 25 15.61 -31.08 -19.20
CA ALA A 25 15.61 -29.67 -18.91
C ALA A 25 14.14 -29.33 -18.68
N CYS A 26 13.69 -29.51 -17.44
CA CYS A 26 12.63 -28.68 -16.92
C CYS A 26 13.21 -27.27 -17.07
N THR A 27 12.88 -26.63 -18.18
CA THR A 27 12.95 -25.18 -18.25
C THR A 27 12.27 -24.70 -16.99
N PRO A 28 12.95 -23.98 -16.08
CA PRO A 28 12.19 -23.22 -15.12
C PRO A 28 11.21 -22.41 -15.96
N VAL A 29 9.93 -22.69 -15.81
CA VAL A 29 8.92 -21.69 -16.13
C VAL A 29 9.42 -20.50 -15.34
N ALA A 30 9.93 -19.50 -16.05
CA ALA A 30 10.11 -18.21 -15.43
C ALA A 30 8.73 -17.93 -14.87
N ASP A 31 8.61 -18.02 -13.55
CA ASP A 31 7.46 -17.50 -12.85
C ASP A 31 7.56 -16.01 -13.11
N SER A 32 6.98 -15.60 -14.24
CA SER A 32 6.67 -14.22 -14.49
C SER A 32 5.53 -13.94 -13.52
N THR A 33 5.89 -13.78 -12.25
CA THR A 33 5.21 -12.83 -11.39
C THR A 33 5.32 -11.51 -12.13
N ILE A 34 4.40 -11.30 -13.06
CA ILE A 34 3.95 -9.97 -13.39
C ILE A 34 3.36 -9.52 -12.06
N LEU A 35 4.20 -9.01 -11.17
CA LEU A 35 3.73 -8.00 -10.23
C LEU A 35 3.15 -6.95 -11.16
N SER A 36 1.83 -6.91 -11.24
CA SER A 36 1.09 -5.90 -11.99
C SER A 36 1.67 -4.57 -11.59
N SER A 37 2.42 -3.94 -12.49
CA SER A 37 2.96 -2.60 -12.22
C SER A 37 1.80 -1.64 -12.40
N TRP A 38 1.24 -1.14 -11.31
CA TRP A 38 0.19 -0.12 -11.34
C TRP A 38 0.85 1.25 -11.53
N SER A 39 1.02 1.66 -12.79
CA SER A 39 1.53 2.99 -13.09
C SER A 39 0.56 4.04 -12.56
N GLY A 40 1.03 4.92 -11.68
CA GLY A 40 0.19 5.84 -10.92
C GLY A 40 -0.36 5.26 -9.61
N GLY A 41 0.12 4.09 -9.19
CA GLY A 41 -0.31 3.40 -7.95
C GLY A 41 -1.58 2.57 -8.11
N LEU A 42 -1.76 1.62 -7.19
CA LEU A 42 -3.03 0.91 -7.00
C LEU A 42 -3.82 1.61 -5.90
N ILE A 43 -4.82 2.40 -6.27
CA ILE A 43 -5.64 3.15 -5.32
C ILE A 43 -6.96 2.40 -5.10
N ILE A 44 -7.24 2.07 -3.84
CA ILE A 44 -8.44 1.37 -3.41
C ILE A 44 -9.32 2.35 -2.65
N ASP A 45 -10.38 2.82 -3.32
CA ASP A 45 -11.26 3.89 -2.85
C ASP A 45 -12.75 3.43 -2.88
N HIS A 46 -13.70 4.36 -2.75
CA HIS A 46 -15.14 4.06 -2.79
C HIS A 46 -15.64 3.40 -4.10
N ASN A 47 -14.85 3.44 -5.18
CA ASN A 47 -15.18 2.75 -6.43
C ASN A 47 -14.81 1.27 -6.42
N CYS A 48 -14.08 0.82 -5.39
CA CYS A 48 -13.59 -0.54 -5.24
C CYS A 48 -14.46 -1.39 -4.29
N ILE A 49 -15.77 -1.14 -4.21
CA ILE A 49 -16.64 -1.78 -3.21
C ILE A 49 -17.68 -2.75 -3.80
N ASP A 50 -17.73 -2.94 -5.12
CA ASP A 50 -18.67 -3.87 -5.76
C ASP A 50 -18.17 -5.31 -5.72
N MET A 51 -18.57 -6.03 -4.67
CA MET A 51 -18.19 -7.43 -4.46
C MET A 51 -18.69 -8.38 -5.56
N ALA A 52 -19.76 -8.02 -6.28
CA ALA A 52 -20.27 -8.86 -7.37
C ALA A 52 -19.37 -8.79 -8.61
N ALA A 53 -18.50 -7.79 -8.70
CA ALA A 53 -17.53 -7.66 -9.78
C ALA A 53 -16.33 -8.61 -9.60
N ILE A 54 -16.02 -9.05 -8.38
CA ILE A 54 -14.88 -9.92 -8.08
C ILE A 54 -15.19 -11.36 -8.51
N PRO A 55 -14.50 -11.92 -9.53
CA PRO A 55 -14.68 -13.32 -9.90
C PRO A 55 -14.18 -14.24 -8.78
N SER A 56 -14.88 -15.36 -8.54
CA SER A 56 -14.55 -16.28 -7.43
C SER A 56 -13.12 -16.82 -7.46
N GLU A 57 -12.57 -17.05 -8.66
CA GLU A 57 -11.18 -17.50 -8.83
C GLU A 57 -10.15 -16.55 -8.19
N TRP A 58 -10.45 -15.25 -8.07
CA TRP A 58 -9.57 -14.27 -7.44
C TRP A 58 -9.80 -14.14 -5.94
N ILE A 59 -10.97 -14.54 -5.44
CA ILE A 59 -11.22 -14.75 -4.02
C ILE A 59 -10.41 -15.97 -3.57
N ASP A 60 -10.55 -17.09 -4.29
CA ASP A 60 -9.83 -18.34 -4.02
C ASP A 60 -8.31 -18.10 -4.08
N SER A 61 -7.82 -17.40 -5.12
CA SER A 61 -6.40 -17.04 -5.25
C SER A 61 -5.90 -16.16 -4.11
N ALA A 62 -6.70 -15.19 -3.65
CA ALA A 62 -6.32 -14.36 -2.51
C ALA A 62 -6.23 -15.19 -1.22
N GLN A 63 -7.20 -16.06 -0.94
CA GLN A 63 -7.19 -16.93 0.23
C GLN A 63 -6.00 -17.92 0.22
N GLU A 64 -5.66 -18.47 -0.94
CA GLU A 64 -4.54 -19.39 -1.10
C GLU A 64 -3.19 -18.69 -0.93
N ASN A 65 -2.99 -17.56 -1.62
CA ASN A 65 -1.67 -16.99 -1.84
C ASN A 65 -1.33 -15.79 -0.95
N ILE A 66 -2.33 -15.11 -0.38
CA ILE A 66 -2.10 -13.92 0.43
C ILE A 66 -2.15 -14.26 1.93
N LYS A 67 -1.14 -13.74 2.65
CA LYS A 67 -1.02 -13.76 4.12
C LYS A 67 -0.62 -12.37 4.61
N ILE A 68 -1.33 -11.86 5.61
CA ILE A 68 -1.34 -10.44 5.93
C ILE A 68 -0.84 -10.19 7.36
N HIS A 69 0.03 -9.20 7.55
CA HIS A 69 0.29 -8.58 8.84
C HIS A 69 -0.41 -7.24 8.90
N TYR A 70 -1.46 -7.15 9.73
CA TYR A 70 -2.24 -5.94 9.91
C TYR A 70 -2.05 -5.37 11.31
N ALA A 71 -1.47 -4.18 11.37
CA ALA A 71 -1.21 -3.47 12.61
C ALA A 71 -2.12 -2.25 12.71
N HIS A 72 -2.82 -2.07 13.81
CA HIS A 72 -3.69 -0.91 13.96
C HIS A 72 -4.01 -0.55 15.40
N THR A 73 -4.70 0.57 15.54
CA THR A 73 -5.39 1.01 16.75
C THR A 73 -6.91 1.02 16.51
N SER A 74 -7.69 1.77 17.30
CA SER A 74 -9.16 1.67 17.29
C SER A 74 -9.87 1.86 15.94
N HIS A 75 -9.53 2.87 15.12
CA HIS A 75 -10.17 3.02 13.80
C HIS A 75 -9.85 1.88 12.82
N GLY A 76 -8.66 1.29 12.90
CA GLY A 76 -8.31 0.20 11.99
C GLY A 76 -9.11 -1.08 12.23
N SER A 77 -9.70 -1.26 13.43
CA SER A 77 -10.56 -2.43 13.70
C SER A 77 -11.83 -2.43 12.85
N GLN A 78 -12.18 -1.32 12.20
CA GLN A 78 -13.30 -1.27 11.26
C GLN A 78 -13.09 -2.23 10.08
N ILE A 79 -11.85 -2.45 9.65
CA ILE A 79 -11.53 -3.40 8.57
C ILE A 79 -11.76 -4.84 9.05
N THR A 80 -11.23 -5.24 10.21
CA THR A 80 -11.39 -6.61 10.73
C THR A 80 -12.84 -6.93 11.08
N GLU A 81 -13.58 -5.96 11.63
CA GLU A 81 -15.03 -6.07 11.82
C GLU A 81 -15.76 -6.22 10.48
N GLY A 82 -15.43 -5.38 9.49
CA GLY A 82 -16.01 -5.45 8.15
C GLY A 82 -15.83 -6.81 7.49
N LEU A 83 -14.62 -7.36 7.55
CA LEU A 83 -14.29 -8.68 7.01
C LEU A 83 -15.10 -9.80 7.68
N THR A 84 -15.14 -9.81 9.02
CA THR A 84 -15.89 -10.81 9.81
C THR A 84 -17.38 -10.78 9.49
N ARG A 85 -17.94 -9.59 9.29
CA ARG A 85 -19.36 -9.42 8.94
C ARG A 85 -19.67 -9.88 7.51
N LEU A 86 -18.76 -9.62 6.57
CA LEU A 86 -18.89 -10.09 5.18
C LEU A 86 -18.84 -11.62 5.11
N GLU A 87 -17.90 -12.25 5.81
CA GLU A 87 -17.84 -13.71 5.97
C GLU A 87 -19.16 -14.27 6.54
N SER A 88 -19.66 -13.65 7.62
CA SER A 88 -20.92 -14.05 8.25
C SER A 88 -22.12 -13.97 7.31
N ALA A 89 -22.10 -13.03 6.35
CA ALA A 89 -23.15 -12.87 5.34
C ALA A 89 -22.96 -13.79 4.13
N ASN A 90 -21.71 -14.08 3.76
CA ASN A 90 -21.33 -14.95 2.66
C ASN A 90 -19.97 -15.61 2.94
N SER A 91 -20.02 -16.91 3.25
CA SER A 91 -18.84 -17.72 3.59
C SER A 91 -17.83 -17.92 2.45
N SER A 92 -18.10 -17.41 1.24
CA SER A 92 -17.08 -17.37 0.19
C SER A 92 -15.98 -16.36 0.51
N PHE A 93 -16.29 -15.33 1.30
CA PHE A 93 -15.33 -14.32 1.78
C PHE A 93 -14.71 -14.73 3.11
N ASP A 94 -14.23 -15.97 3.18
CA ASP A 94 -13.69 -16.59 4.40
C ASP A 94 -12.41 -15.90 4.88
N VAL A 95 -12.37 -15.56 6.16
CA VAL A 95 -11.23 -14.89 6.79
C VAL A 95 -10.84 -15.62 8.08
N SER A 96 -9.54 -15.77 8.31
CA SER A 96 -9.02 -16.23 9.60
C SER A 96 -8.14 -15.15 10.19
N ILE A 97 -8.60 -14.54 11.28
CA ILE A 97 -7.92 -13.42 11.93
C ILE A 97 -7.31 -13.93 13.24
N GLY A 98 -5.99 -14.07 13.25
CA GLY A 98 -5.22 -14.52 14.40
C GLY A 98 -4.66 -13.34 15.18
N TYR A 99 -4.99 -13.29 16.47
CA TYR A 99 -4.51 -12.26 17.37
C TYR A 99 -3.07 -12.56 17.80
N LEU A 100 -2.13 -11.68 17.42
CA LEU A 100 -0.68 -11.81 17.65
C LEU A 100 -0.01 -13.04 17.04
N THR A 101 -0.71 -13.77 16.18
CA THR A 101 -0.18 -14.95 15.48
C THR A 101 -0.80 -15.02 14.10
N LEU A 102 0.00 -15.38 13.08
CA LEU A 102 -0.54 -15.65 11.76
C LEU A 102 -1.28 -17.00 11.80
N PRO A 103 -2.59 -17.07 11.48
CA PRO A 103 -3.28 -18.35 11.38
C PRO A 103 -2.88 -19.09 10.10
N THR A 104 -3.22 -20.38 10.04
CA THR A 104 -2.83 -21.29 8.94
C THR A 104 -4.04 -22.01 8.35
N ASP A 105 -5.25 -21.49 8.54
CA ASP A 105 -6.47 -22.07 7.99
C ASP A 105 -6.41 -22.06 6.46
N VAL A 106 -6.70 -23.21 5.87
CA VAL A 106 -6.78 -23.37 4.42
C VAL A 106 -8.08 -22.76 3.91
N GLU A 107 -8.09 -22.27 2.67
CA GLU A 107 -9.28 -21.66 2.03
C GLU A 107 -9.79 -20.37 2.72
N ALA A 108 -9.01 -19.80 3.65
CA ALA A 108 -9.31 -18.55 4.33
C ALA A 108 -8.22 -17.49 4.08
N LEU A 109 -8.61 -16.22 4.06
CA LEU A 109 -7.66 -15.11 4.05
C LEU A 109 -7.08 -14.96 5.46
N CYS A 110 -5.81 -15.37 5.65
CA CYS A 110 -5.17 -15.35 6.96
C CYS A 110 -4.55 -13.99 7.28
N ILE A 111 -4.93 -13.44 8.43
CA ILE A 111 -4.47 -12.14 8.93
C ILE A 111 -3.86 -12.32 10.32
N LEU A 112 -2.60 -11.93 10.48
CA LEU A 112 -2.00 -11.64 11.77
C LEU A 112 -2.43 -10.22 12.17
N ASP A 113 -3.30 -10.13 13.16
CA ASP A 113 -3.74 -8.87 13.76
C ASP A 113 -2.84 -8.49 14.95
N GLY A 114 -2.19 -7.34 14.84
CA GLY A 114 -1.22 -6.80 15.79
C GLY A 114 0.23 -6.83 15.29
N ASN A 115 1.17 -6.43 16.15
CA ASN A 115 2.62 -6.47 15.88
C ASN A 115 3.31 -7.07 17.12
N PRO A 116 3.42 -8.42 17.20
CA PRO A 116 3.80 -9.12 18.42
C PRO A 116 5.05 -8.54 19.10
N PRO A 117 5.00 -8.35 20.44
CA PRO A 117 3.98 -8.83 21.37
C PRO A 117 2.80 -7.85 21.57
N HIS A 118 2.70 -6.79 20.78
CA HIS A 118 1.69 -5.75 20.96
C HIS A 118 0.48 -5.98 20.06
N ASP A 119 -0.69 -5.64 20.56
CA ASP A 119 -1.99 -5.78 19.91
C ASP A 119 -2.65 -4.44 19.57
N TYR A 120 -2.26 -3.37 20.26
CA TYR A 120 -2.70 -2.01 19.97
C TYR A 120 -1.52 -1.18 19.48
N ILE A 121 -1.42 -1.00 18.16
CA ILE A 121 -0.17 -0.62 17.50
C ILE A 121 -0.14 0.86 17.19
N THR A 122 0.35 1.67 18.13
CA THR A 122 0.66 3.09 17.89
C THR A 122 1.85 3.25 16.93
N PRO A 123 2.10 4.45 16.37
CA PRO A 123 3.20 4.67 15.43
C PRO A 123 4.56 4.15 15.90
N ASP A 124 4.88 4.34 17.19
CA ASP A 124 6.12 3.91 17.85
C ASP A 124 6.24 2.38 18.05
N LEU A 125 5.18 1.65 17.68
CA LEU A 125 5.14 0.20 17.66
C LEU A 125 5.12 -0.38 16.24
N TYR A 126 5.17 0.44 15.17
CA TYR A 126 5.22 -0.05 13.78
C TYR A 126 6.29 0.63 12.91
N TRP A 127 6.26 1.96 12.78
CA TRP A 127 7.11 2.69 11.82
C TRP A 127 7.91 3.85 12.45
N GLN A 128 7.45 4.43 13.55
CA GLN A 128 8.01 5.66 14.10
C GLN A 128 9.27 5.39 14.92
N GLY A 129 10.41 5.52 14.24
CA GLY A 129 11.73 5.34 14.84
C GLY A 129 12.33 3.96 14.62
N THR A 130 13.53 3.76 15.13
CA THR A 130 14.30 2.52 14.89
C THR A 130 13.72 1.32 15.63
N SER A 131 13.30 1.51 16.89
CA SER A 131 12.70 0.42 17.69
C SER A 131 11.39 -0.07 17.08
N ALA A 132 10.52 0.85 16.65
CA ALA A 132 9.25 0.54 15.99
C ALA A 132 9.45 -0.33 14.74
N ARG A 133 10.36 0.10 13.85
CA ARG A 133 10.68 -0.65 12.62
C ARG A 133 11.34 -1.99 12.90
N ALA A 134 12.12 -2.09 13.98
CA ALA A 134 12.69 -3.37 14.41
C ALA A 134 11.61 -4.34 14.91
N LEU A 135 10.54 -3.86 15.57
CA LEU A 135 9.39 -4.69 15.93
C LEU A 135 8.70 -5.24 14.68
N THR A 136 8.38 -4.37 13.73
CA THR A 136 7.80 -4.78 12.44
C THR A 136 8.69 -5.79 11.72
N GLN A 137 10.00 -5.52 11.65
CA GLN A 137 10.95 -6.44 11.03
C GLN A 137 10.98 -7.80 11.75
N ASN A 138 10.89 -7.83 13.07
CA ASN A 138 10.83 -9.09 13.83
C ASN A 138 9.55 -9.88 13.51
N THR A 139 8.40 -9.21 13.39
CA THR A 139 7.15 -9.85 12.98
C THR A 139 7.25 -10.47 11.58
N LEU A 140 7.84 -9.75 10.62
CA LEU A 140 8.08 -10.27 9.28
C LEU A 140 9.06 -11.47 9.29
N ASN A 141 10.18 -11.35 10.01
CA ASN A 141 11.17 -12.43 10.11
C ASN A 141 10.63 -13.70 10.77
N ASN A 142 9.72 -13.55 11.75
CA ASN A 142 9.12 -14.67 12.46
C ASN A 142 7.96 -15.32 11.70
N ASN A 143 7.44 -14.66 10.67
CA ASN A 143 6.33 -15.14 9.85
C ASN A 143 6.71 -15.06 8.36
N PRO A 144 7.65 -15.92 7.89
CA PRO A 144 8.22 -15.83 6.54
C PRO A 144 7.23 -16.11 5.41
N THR A 145 6.01 -16.55 5.72
CA THR A 145 4.92 -16.75 4.75
C THR A 145 4.06 -15.50 4.56
N LEU A 146 4.28 -14.43 5.33
CA LEU A 146 3.63 -13.15 5.08
C LEU A 146 3.96 -12.64 3.69
N THR A 147 2.98 -12.02 3.06
CA THR A 147 3.08 -11.41 1.72
C THR A 147 2.76 -9.92 1.74
N ILE A 148 2.00 -9.48 2.75
CA ILE A 148 1.53 -8.10 2.90
C ILE A 148 1.82 -7.63 4.32
N SER A 149 2.21 -6.35 4.44
CA SER A 149 2.17 -5.64 5.71
C SER A 149 1.55 -4.26 5.56
N LEU A 150 0.66 -3.91 6.48
CA LEU A 150 0.01 -2.60 6.48
C LEU A 150 -0.28 -2.12 7.89
N TRP A 151 -0.36 -0.80 8.05
CA TRP A 151 -0.67 -0.15 9.31
C TRP A 151 -1.74 0.94 9.15
N SER A 152 -2.76 0.91 10.01
CA SER A 152 -3.84 1.90 9.98
C SER A 152 -3.60 3.05 10.95
N TRP A 153 -3.87 4.26 10.47
CA TRP A 153 -3.97 5.45 11.30
C TRP A 153 -5.18 5.40 12.24
N CYS A 154 -5.13 6.24 13.28
CA CYS A 154 -6.25 6.59 14.15
C CYS A 154 -6.51 8.08 14.02
N CYS A 155 -5.96 8.88 14.95
CA CYS A 155 -6.13 10.31 15.00
C CYS A 155 -4.81 11.08 14.84
N GLN A 156 -3.71 10.41 14.51
CA GLN A 156 -2.39 11.04 14.55
C GLN A 156 -2.23 12.16 13.52
N LEU A 157 -2.88 12.05 12.35
CA LEU A 157 -2.87 13.11 11.33
C LEU A 157 -3.71 14.35 11.70
N TYR A 158 -4.29 14.39 12.90
CA TYR A 158 -4.96 15.59 13.42
C TYR A 158 -3.91 16.69 13.63
N ASP A 159 -2.79 16.31 14.23
CA ASP A 159 -1.76 17.24 14.68
C ASP A 159 -0.45 17.13 13.89
N TYR A 160 -0.26 16.05 13.10
CA TYR A 160 0.97 15.86 12.35
C TYR A 160 1.13 16.92 11.25
N THR A 161 2.32 17.50 11.24
CA THR A 161 2.80 18.38 10.18
C THR A 161 3.10 17.60 8.90
N ASP A 162 3.27 18.31 7.78
CA ASP A 162 3.75 17.74 6.52
C ASP A 162 5.10 17.03 6.68
N ALA A 163 5.98 17.57 7.53
CA ALA A 163 7.27 16.98 7.85
C ALA A 163 7.15 15.67 8.63
N GLU A 164 6.21 15.57 9.58
CA GLU A 164 5.95 14.32 10.33
C GLU A 164 5.27 13.26 9.46
N THR A 165 4.34 13.66 8.60
CA THR A 165 3.78 12.76 7.58
C THR A 165 4.85 12.28 6.60
N GLN A 166 5.81 13.13 6.23
CA GLN A 166 6.95 12.70 5.43
C GLN A 166 7.84 11.67 6.15
N GLN A 167 7.97 11.75 7.48
CA GLN A 167 8.69 10.74 8.26
C GLN A 167 8.00 9.36 8.17
N TYR A 168 6.66 9.32 8.20
CA TYR A 168 5.91 8.09 7.94
C TYR A 168 6.23 7.52 6.56
N LEU A 169 6.12 8.33 5.51
CA LEU A 169 6.36 7.89 4.13
C LEU A 169 7.78 7.35 3.95
N ASN A 170 8.78 8.03 4.52
CA ASN A 170 10.18 7.59 4.51
C ASN A 170 10.39 6.28 5.29
N ALA A 171 9.69 6.11 6.42
CA ALA A 171 9.78 4.91 7.24
C ALA A 171 9.18 3.69 6.53
N MET A 172 8.00 3.86 5.91
CA MET A 172 7.36 2.83 5.09
C MET A 172 8.25 2.44 3.90
N ALA A 173 8.80 3.41 3.17
CA ALA A 173 9.71 3.15 2.06
C ALA A 173 10.99 2.41 2.49
N SER A 174 11.48 2.68 3.72
CA SER A 174 12.63 1.97 4.29
C SER A 174 12.29 0.51 4.62
N LEU A 175 11.10 0.25 5.14
CA LEU A 175 10.61 -1.11 5.42
C LEU A 175 10.43 -1.91 4.12
N GLU A 176 9.80 -1.30 3.12
CA GLU A 176 9.62 -1.87 1.78
C GLU A 176 10.97 -2.19 1.13
N SER A 177 11.92 -1.25 1.13
CA SER A 177 13.26 -1.47 0.57
C SER A 177 14.03 -2.59 1.27
N ALA A 178 13.75 -2.83 2.56
CA ALA A 178 14.38 -3.88 3.34
C ALA A 178 13.71 -5.26 3.16
N ASN A 179 12.48 -5.31 2.62
CA ASN A 179 11.67 -6.51 2.52
C ASN A 179 11.02 -6.59 1.12
N PRO A 180 11.81 -6.84 0.06
CA PRO A 180 11.33 -6.80 -1.33
C PRO A 180 10.26 -7.83 -1.67
N ASP A 181 10.13 -8.89 -0.85
CA ASP A 181 9.12 -9.94 -1.01
C ASP A 181 7.79 -9.61 -0.30
N ILE A 182 7.72 -8.47 0.40
CA ILE A 182 6.52 -8.00 1.12
C ILE A 182 5.95 -6.78 0.39
N THR A 183 4.66 -6.84 0.08
CA THR A 183 3.89 -5.68 -0.37
C THR A 183 3.52 -4.83 0.84
N PHE A 184 4.06 -3.61 0.92
CA PHE A 184 3.63 -2.63 1.91
C PHE A 184 2.46 -1.82 1.37
N ILE A 185 1.33 -1.86 2.09
CA ILE A 185 0.15 -1.07 1.74
C ILE A 185 0.17 0.21 2.57
N TYR A 186 0.10 1.34 1.87
CA TYR A 186 -0.08 2.65 2.47
C TYR A 186 -1.55 2.88 2.77
N MET A 187 -1.85 3.74 3.73
CA MET A 187 -3.22 4.06 4.09
C MET A 187 -3.35 5.55 4.39
N THR A 188 -4.46 6.16 3.98
CA THR A 188 -4.85 7.48 4.50
C THR A 188 -5.39 7.32 5.94
N CYS A 189 -5.46 8.43 6.68
CA CYS A 189 -6.22 8.48 7.93
C CYS A 189 -7.73 8.53 7.65
N ASN A 190 -8.57 8.42 8.69
CA ASN A 190 -10.03 8.56 8.60
C ASN A 190 -10.47 9.99 8.21
N ALA A 191 -11.77 10.23 8.01
CA ALA A 191 -12.35 11.54 7.72
C ALA A 191 -13.30 12.08 8.81
N GLN A 192 -13.24 11.59 10.05
CA GLN A 192 -14.24 11.86 11.10
C GLN A 192 -14.06 13.20 11.87
N SER A 193 -13.52 14.25 11.25
CA SER A 193 -13.47 15.56 11.92
C SER A 193 -13.56 16.72 10.95
N ASP A 194 -14.07 17.83 11.46
CA ASP A 194 -14.21 19.10 10.76
C ASP A 194 -13.19 20.15 11.25
N ASP A 195 -13.41 21.40 10.86
CA ASP A 195 -12.61 22.57 11.23
C ASP A 195 -11.10 22.36 10.91
N SER A 196 -10.21 23.00 11.68
CA SER A 196 -8.77 22.97 11.50
C SER A 196 -8.16 21.57 11.57
N SER A 197 -8.71 20.69 12.42
CA SER A 197 -8.26 19.30 12.55
C SER A 197 -8.61 18.47 11.33
N GLY A 198 -9.84 18.61 10.81
CA GLY A 198 -10.27 17.98 9.56
C GLY A 198 -9.47 18.50 8.36
N TYR A 199 -9.23 19.81 8.32
CA TYR A 199 -8.49 20.44 7.23
C TYR A 199 -7.02 19.97 7.21
N ASN A 200 -6.35 19.94 8.36
CA ASN A 200 -4.98 19.43 8.45
C ASN A 200 -4.91 17.96 8.03
N ARG A 201 -5.85 17.13 8.51
CA ARG A 201 -5.90 15.71 8.17
C ARG A 201 -6.11 15.49 6.68
N TRP A 202 -7.02 16.24 6.06
CA TRP A 202 -7.22 16.20 4.62
C TRP A 202 -5.93 16.52 3.87
N LEU A 203 -5.21 17.60 4.24
CA LEU A 203 -3.91 17.92 3.64
C LEU A 203 -2.88 16.80 3.80
N ARG A 204 -2.86 16.09 4.94
CA ARG A 204 -1.95 14.96 5.16
C ARG A 204 -2.37 13.71 4.39
N ASN A 205 -3.67 13.47 4.24
CA ASN A 205 -4.19 12.40 3.38
C ASN A 205 -3.85 12.66 1.91
N GLU A 206 -3.99 13.91 1.43
CA GLU A 206 -3.54 14.29 0.09
C GLU A 206 -2.04 14.07 -0.10
N GLN A 207 -1.21 14.39 0.89
CA GLN A 207 0.22 14.10 0.83
C GLN A 207 0.51 12.60 0.66
N ILE A 208 -0.22 11.73 1.37
CA ILE A 208 -0.09 10.27 1.25
C ILE A 208 -0.56 9.79 -0.12
N ARG A 209 -1.72 10.26 -0.61
CA ARG A 209 -2.25 9.96 -1.95
C ARG A 209 -1.24 10.30 -3.03
N GLN A 210 -0.73 11.53 -3.02
CA GLN A 210 0.26 11.99 -4.00
C GLN A 210 1.56 11.20 -3.92
N TYR A 211 2.01 10.82 -2.71
CA TYR A 211 3.17 9.95 -2.58
C TYR A 211 2.92 8.59 -3.25
N CYS A 212 1.76 7.99 -3.03
CA CYS A 212 1.43 6.68 -3.59
C CYS A 212 1.36 6.72 -5.13
N ILE A 213 0.70 7.76 -5.67
CA ILE A 213 0.59 7.97 -7.12
C ILE A 213 1.97 8.15 -7.76
N ASN A 214 2.80 9.01 -7.17
CA ASN A 214 4.12 9.34 -7.74
C ASN A 214 5.15 8.21 -7.63
N ASN A 215 4.91 7.21 -6.78
CA ASN A 215 5.86 6.13 -6.50
C ASN A 215 5.27 4.74 -6.75
N ASP A 216 4.17 4.66 -7.52
CA ASP A 216 3.48 3.42 -7.92
C ASP A 216 3.15 2.51 -6.72
N LYS A 217 2.65 3.10 -5.62
CA LYS A 217 2.33 2.36 -4.38
C LYS A 217 0.88 1.85 -4.35
N VAL A 218 0.66 0.83 -3.53
CA VAL A 218 -0.67 0.37 -3.15
C VAL A 218 -1.18 1.24 -2.00
N LEU A 219 -2.35 1.86 -2.18
CA LEU A 219 -3.01 2.72 -1.21
C LEU A 219 -4.40 2.17 -0.89
N PHE A 220 -4.68 1.93 0.39
CA PHE A 220 -6.02 1.79 0.90
C PHE A 220 -6.54 3.16 1.37
N ASP A 221 -7.45 3.76 0.62
CA ASP A 221 -7.95 5.12 0.85
C ASP A 221 -9.11 5.13 1.85
N PHE A 222 -8.76 4.92 3.13
CA PHE A 222 -9.70 4.89 4.25
C PHE A 222 -10.53 6.18 4.35
N ALA A 223 -9.94 7.35 4.08
CA ALA A 223 -10.64 8.62 4.19
C ALA A 223 -11.65 8.78 3.07
N ASP A 224 -11.33 8.33 1.86
CA ASP A 224 -12.31 8.35 0.78
C ASP A 224 -13.50 7.43 1.09
N LEU A 225 -13.25 6.21 1.57
CA LEU A 225 -14.30 5.29 2.01
C LEU A 225 -15.19 5.85 3.14
N ASP A 226 -14.66 6.70 4.02
CA ASP A 226 -15.47 7.40 5.03
C ASP A 226 -16.39 8.45 4.41
N CYS A 227 -16.00 9.09 3.31
CA CYS A 227 -16.70 10.26 2.76
C CYS A 227 -17.83 9.90 1.79
N TRP A 228 -17.93 8.64 1.35
CA TRP A 228 -18.89 8.22 0.32
C TRP A 228 -19.88 7.18 0.83
N SER A 229 -21.18 7.48 0.70
CA SER A 229 -22.27 6.52 0.94
C SER A 229 -23.29 6.59 -0.19
N ASN A 230 -23.69 5.46 -0.75
CA ASN A 230 -24.73 5.39 -1.80
C ASN A 230 -24.50 6.33 -3.00
N GLY A 231 -23.23 6.62 -3.33
CA GLY A 231 -22.85 7.55 -4.40
C GLY A 231 -22.93 9.03 -4.03
N GLU A 232 -23.22 9.36 -2.78
CA GLU A 232 -23.18 10.71 -2.22
C GLU A 232 -21.84 10.96 -1.52
N HIS A 233 -21.23 12.10 -1.81
CA HIS A 233 -19.98 12.55 -1.23
C HIS A 233 -20.24 13.62 -0.17
N SER A 234 -19.76 13.38 1.06
CA SER A 234 -19.92 14.28 2.19
C SER A 234 -18.75 15.25 2.30
N THR A 235 -19.04 16.54 2.44
CA THR A 235 -18.06 17.62 2.62
C THR A 235 -18.52 18.66 3.63
N TYR A 236 -17.58 19.42 4.18
CA TYR A 236 -17.86 20.64 4.96
C TYR A 236 -17.11 21.85 4.40
N GLU A 237 -17.64 23.04 4.66
CA GLU A 237 -17.01 24.30 4.27
C GLU A 237 -15.88 24.70 5.23
N TYR A 238 -14.70 25.02 4.68
CA TYR A 238 -13.57 25.53 5.44
C TYR A 238 -12.95 26.77 4.79
N LEU A 239 -12.74 27.84 5.56
CA LEU A 239 -12.21 29.11 5.05
C LEU A 239 -10.68 29.16 5.15
N VAL A 240 -9.99 29.30 4.01
CA VAL A 240 -8.54 29.51 3.93
C VAL A 240 -8.27 30.89 3.33
N GLY A 241 -7.96 31.86 4.19
CA GLY A 241 -7.80 33.25 3.77
C GLY A 241 -9.13 33.84 3.29
N ALA A 242 -9.26 34.04 1.96
CA ALA A 242 -10.49 34.53 1.33
C ALA A 242 -11.27 33.44 0.57
N GLU A 243 -10.75 32.21 0.53
CA GLU A 243 -11.32 31.10 -0.24
C GLU A 243 -12.06 30.12 0.67
N THR A 244 -13.28 29.74 0.30
CA THR A 244 -14.02 28.65 0.94
C THR A 244 -13.77 27.35 0.18
N LEU A 245 -13.22 26.36 0.86
CA LEU A 245 -12.98 25.01 0.33
C LEU A 245 -14.08 24.05 0.80
N GLN A 246 -14.36 23.03 -0.01
CA GLN A 246 -15.19 21.88 0.36
C GLN A 246 -14.25 20.74 0.75
N ILE A 247 -14.14 20.46 2.04
CA ILE A 247 -13.23 19.45 2.58
C ILE A 247 -14.01 18.16 2.83
N PRO A 248 -13.55 16.99 2.34
CA PRO A 248 -14.20 15.71 2.60
C PRO A 248 -14.30 15.41 4.11
N ILE A 249 -15.43 14.85 4.52
CA ILE A 249 -15.71 14.43 5.91
C ILE A 249 -16.53 13.14 5.89
N GLU A 250 -16.46 12.37 6.98
CA GLU A 250 -17.27 11.17 7.15
C GLU A 250 -18.74 11.45 6.81
N HIS A 251 -19.32 10.56 6.01
CA HIS A 251 -20.71 10.63 5.60
C HIS A 251 -21.63 10.38 6.79
N GLU A 252 -22.77 11.09 6.88
CA GLU A 252 -23.64 11.01 8.06
C GLU A 252 -24.22 9.60 8.32
N ASP A 253 -24.38 8.79 7.27
CA ASP A 253 -24.72 7.36 7.35
C ASP A 253 -23.73 6.52 8.19
N PHE A 254 -22.50 7.02 8.36
CA PHE A 254 -21.43 6.35 9.09
C PHE A 254 -21.23 6.91 10.51
N ASN A 255 -22.00 7.94 10.89
CA ASN A 255 -22.01 8.45 12.26
C ASN A 255 -22.62 7.41 13.21
N GLY A 256 -21.77 6.74 13.97
CA GLY A 256 -22.17 5.68 14.90
C GLY A 256 -21.06 5.26 15.82
N ASP A 257 -21.36 4.29 16.68
CA ASP A 257 -20.39 3.69 17.61
C ASP A 257 -20.67 2.19 17.75
N GLU A 258 -20.98 1.54 16.62
CA GLU A 258 -21.25 0.11 16.58
C GLU A 258 -19.93 -0.69 16.59
N ALA A 259 -18.91 -0.19 15.89
CA ALA A 259 -17.55 -0.71 15.96
C ALA A 259 -16.53 0.35 15.50
N GLY A 260 -15.38 0.43 16.17
CA GLY A 260 -14.27 1.30 15.74
C GLY A 260 -14.65 2.77 15.55
N HIS A 261 -15.60 3.30 16.35
CA HIS A 261 -16.15 4.67 16.25
C HIS A 261 -16.95 4.96 14.98
N THR A 262 -17.58 3.94 14.36
CA THR A 262 -18.44 4.12 13.18
C THR A 262 -19.60 3.11 13.20
N THR A 263 -20.42 3.09 12.14
CA THR A 263 -21.48 2.10 11.94
C THR A 263 -20.97 0.80 11.31
N TYR A 264 -21.73 -0.28 11.45
CA TYR A 264 -21.41 -1.55 10.80
C TYR A 264 -21.42 -1.45 9.26
N SER A 265 -22.26 -0.60 8.68
CA SER A 265 -22.29 -0.39 7.22
C SER A 265 -20.99 0.24 6.71
N SER A 266 -20.39 1.14 7.50
CA SER A 266 -19.06 1.71 7.24
C SER A 266 -17.97 0.64 7.31
N CYS A 267 -17.98 -0.21 8.35
CA CYS A 267 -17.06 -1.34 8.47
C CYS A 267 -17.17 -2.29 7.26
N GLU A 268 -18.40 -2.69 6.90
CA GLU A 268 -18.65 -3.55 5.75
C GLU A 268 -18.17 -2.91 4.44
N GLN A 269 -18.32 -1.59 4.26
CA GLN A 269 -17.77 -0.89 3.08
C GLN A 269 -16.24 -1.05 2.98
N LYS A 270 -15.54 -0.87 4.11
CA LYS A 270 -14.09 -1.06 4.17
C LYS A 270 -13.68 -2.50 3.95
N GLY A 271 -14.44 -3.47 4.48
CA GLY A 271 -14.25 -4.89 4.20
C GLY A 271 -14.40 -5.23 2.71
N ARG A 272 -15.36 -4.60 2.01
CA ARG A 272 -15.57 -4.80 0.56
C ARG A 272 -14.39 -4.26 -0.24
N ALA A 273 -13.96 -3.03 0.07
CA ALA A 273 -12.75 -2.43 -0.51
C ALA A 273 -11.50 -3.29 -0.25
N PHE A 274 -11.40 -3.87 0.95
CA PHE A 274 -10.27 -4.71 1.31
C PHE A 274 -10.24 -6.00 0.47
N TRP A 275 -11.38 -6.67 0.29
CA TRP A 275 -11.47 -7.84 -0.60
C TRP A 275 -11.17 -7.52 -2.06
N TRP A 276 -11.62 -6.36 -2.55
CA TRP A 276 -11.25 -5.88 -3.89
C TRP A 276 -9.73 -5.73 -4.03
N MET A 277 -9.09 -5.10 -3.04
CA MET A 277 -7.64 -4.97 -2.98
C MET A 277 -6.96 -6.33 -2.99
N MET A 278 -7.42 -7.29 -2.18
CA MET A 278 -6.84 -8.62 -2.12
C MET A 278 -6.97 -9.36 -3.46
N ALA A 279 -8.13 -9.28 -4.11
CA ALA A 279 -8.33 -9.88 -5.43
C ALA A 279 -7.39 -9.27 -6.47
N MET A 280 -7.21 -7.93 -6.48
CA MET A 280 -6.29 -7.27 -7.39
C MET A 280 -4.83 -7.66 -7.13
N LEU A 281 -4.41 -7.74 -5.85
CA LEU A 281 -3.09 -8.21 -5.46
C LEU A 281 -2.87 -9.70 -5.78
N ALA A 282 -3.94 -10.49 -5.82
CA ALA A 282 -3.92 -11.89 -6.24
C ALA A 282 -3.83 -12.07 -7.77
N GLY A 283 -3.91 -10.99 -8.55
CA GLY A 283 -3.74 -10.97 -10.01
C GLY A 283 -4.98 -10.56 -10.80
N TRP A 284 -6.08 -10.21 -10.13
CA TRP A 284 -7.28 -9.72 -10.81
C TRP A 284 -7.04 -8.34 -11.44
N ASN A 285 -7.18 -8.27 -12.76
CA ASN A 285 -7.23 -7.00 -13.48
C ASN A 285 -8.67 -6.49 -13.50
N ALA A 286 -9.05 -5.78 -12.43
CA ALA A 286 -10.37 -5.16 -12.34
C ALA A 286 -10.61 -4.22 -13.54
N PRO A 287 -11.84 -4.15 -14.06
CA PRO A 287 -12.20 -3.13 -15.04
C PRO A 287 -11.93 -1.74 -14.46
N ASP A 288 -11.44 -0.82 -15.29
CA ASP A 288 -11.29 0.58 -14.87
C ASP A 288 -12.64 1.06 -14.30
N PRO A 289 -12.67 1.66 -13.09
CA PRO A 289 -13.89 2.22 -12.57
C PRO A 289 -14.43 3.25 -13.58
N PRO A 290 -15.76 3.30 -13.80
CA PRO A 290 -16.32 4.20 -14.80
C PRO A 290 -15.95 5.64 -14.43
N THR A 291 -15.04 6.24 -15.20
CA THR A 291 -14.63 7.65 -15.04
C THR A 291 -15.87 8.54 -15.04
N THR A 292 -16.30 8.99 -13.86
CA THR A 292 -17.19 10.14 -13.71
C THR A 292 -16.37 11.35 -14.11
N THR A 293 -16.42 11.67 -15.40
CA THR A 293 -15.91 12.93 -15.92
C THR A 293 -16.75 14.03 -15.29
N SER A 294 -16.25 14.60 -14.18
CA SER A 294 -16.74 15.87 -13.64
C SER A 294 -16.58 16.91 -14.74
N THR A 295 -17.64 17.06 -15.53
CA THR A 295 -17.72 18.08 -16.56
C THR A 295 -17.96 19.38 -15.82
N THR A 296 -16.89 20.05 -15.42
CA THR A 296 -16.97 21.45 -15.00
C THR A 296 -17.49 22.24 -16.19
N ALA A 297 -18.80 22.49 -16.19
CA ALA A 297 -19.44 23.38 -17.14
C ALA A 297 -18.78 24.75 -16.99
N THR A 298 -17.87 25.06 -17.93
CA THR A 298 -17.22 26.35 -18.00
C THR A 298 -18.22 27.34 -18.56
N THR A 299 -18.99 27.98 -17.68
CA THR A 299 -19.73 29.19 -18.04
C THR A 299 -18.69 30.29 -18.30
N SER A 300 -18.56 30.68 -19.56
CA SER A 300 -17.60 31.68 -20.01
C SER A 300 -17.92 33.04 -19.38
N SER A 301 -17.06 33.51 -18.48
CA SER A 301 -16.93 34.93 -18.17
C SER A 301 -15.50 35.37 -18.49
N THR A 302 -15.40 36.29 -19.44
CA THR A 302 -14.17 36.94 -19.87
C THR A 302 -13.59 37.80 -18.74
N THR A 303 -12.49 37.35 -18.15
CA THR A 303 -11.50 38.21 -17.48
C THR A 303 -10.08 37.68 -17.71
N SER A 304 -9.19 38.59 -18.07
CA SER A 304 -7.76 38.45 -18.40
C SER A 304 -6.93 37.64 -17.39
N PRO A 305 -5.76 37.09 -17.79
CA PRO A 305 -5.01 36.15 -16.97
C PRO A 305 -4.39 36.85 -15.77
N ILE A 306 -4.70 36.34 -14.57
CA ILE A 306 -3.95 36.63 -13.35
C ILE A 306 -3.01 35.46 -13.14
N ASP A 307 -1.71 35.74 -13.21
CA ASP A 307 -0.63 34.86 -12.77
C ASP A 307 -0.92 34.33 -11.37
N GLN A 308 -0.91 33.00 -11.21
CA GLN A 308 -0.98 32.30 -9.93
C GLN A 308 0.44 32.18 -9.37
N PRO A 309 0.86 32.96 -8.35
CA PRO A 309 2.23 32.97 -7.89
C PRO A 309 2.33 32.27 -6.53
N PHE A 310 2.07 30.97 -6.42
CA PHE A 310 2.23 30.29 -5.12
C PHE A 310 2.78 28.85 -5.14
N LEU A 311 2.85 28.17 -6.28
CA LEU A 311 3.40 26.79 -6.31
C LEU A 311 4.84 26.70 -6.84
N ASN A 312 5.31 27.65 -7.65
CA ASN A 312 6.68 27.62 -8.19
C ASN A 312 7.74 28.12 -7.20
N ASP A 313 7.40 28.99 -6.25
CA ASP A 313 8.38 29.60 -5.34
C ASP A 313 8.84 28.65 -4.21
N VAL A 314 8.01 27.67 -3.83
CA VAL A 314 8.37 26.65 -2.82
C VAL A 314 9.45 25.69 -3.35
N PHE A 315 9.42 25.35 -4.64
CA PHE A 315 10.44 24.51 -5.28
C PHE A 315 11.77 25.25 -5.50
N ILE A 316 11.73 26.57 -5.75
CA ILE A 316 12.95 27.37 -5.93
C ILE A 316 13.67 27.55 -4.59
N PHE A 317 12.95 27.79 -3.49
CA PHE A 317 13.57 27.97 -2.17
C PHE A 317 14.23 26.70 -1.63
N THR A 318 13.64 25.53 -1.84
CA THR A 318 14.20 24.25 -1.38
C THR A 318 15.46 23.85 -2.17
N ALA A 319 15.49 24.09 -3.47
CA ALA A 319 16.66 23.84 -4.31
C ALA A 319 17.85 24.77 -3.97
N VAL A 320 17.58 26.05 -3.69
CA VAL A 320 18.64 27.03 -3.34
C VAL A 320 19.26 26.72 -1.98
N VAL A 321 18.46 26.32 -0.98
CA VAL A 321 18.97 25.93 0.35
C VAL A 321 19.82 24.65 0.26
N GLY A 322 19.41 23.66 -0.56
CA GLY A 322 20.19 22.44 -0.79
C GLY A 322 21.55 22.71 -1.42
N ILE A 323 21.62 23.61 -2.41
CA ILE A 323 22.88 23.96 -3.09
C ILE A 323 23.84 24.71 -2.14
N VAL A 324 23.32 25.61 -1.30
CA VAL A 324 24.15 26.36 -0.33
C VAL A 324 24.76 25.43 0.72
N LEU A 325 24.02 24.43 1.20
CA LEU A 325 24.53 23.45 2.16
C LEU A 325 25.62 22.55 1.56
N ILE A 326 25.49 22.15 0.30
CA ILE A 326 26.50 21.34 -0.42
C ILE A 326 27.79 22.14 -0.64
N VAL A 327 27.69 23.43 -0.99
CA VAL A 327 28.85 24.30 -1.19
C VAL A 327 29.57 24.59 0.14
N LEU A 328 28.83 24.80 1.23
CA LEU A 328 29.42 24.95 2.57
C LEU A 328 30.13 23.68 3.04
N TYR A 329 29.53 22.50 2.82
CA TYR A 329 30.16 21.22 3.15
C TYR A 329 31.44 20.98 2.34
N ALA A 330 31.44 21.27 1.03
CA ALA A 330 32.62 21.16 0.18
C ALA A 330 33.72 22.17 0.55
N GLY A 331 33.35 23.38 0.96
CA GLY A 331 34.28 24.41 1.42
C GLY A 331 34.98 24.05 2.74
N VAL A 332 34.21 23.54 3.72
CA VAL A 332 34.75 23.09 5.00
C VAL A 332 35.67 21.87 4.82
N ARG A 333 35.31 20.90 3.96
CA ARG A 333 36.13 19.71 3.70
C ARG A 333 37.49 20.03 3.06
N LYS A 334 37.62 21.14 2.33
CA LYS A 334 38.88 21.61 1.72
C LYS A 334 39.80 22.33 2.72
N TYR A 335 39.27 22.80 3.85
CA TYR A 335 40.05 23.53 4.87
C TYR A 335 40.60 22.63 5.99
N TYR A 336 40.07 21.41 6.11
CA TYR A 336 40.38 20.48 7.22
C TYR A 336 41.03 19.16 6.77
N ASN A 337 41.50 19.05 5.52
CA ASN A 337 42.34 17.94 5.03
C ASN A 337 43.61 18.46 4.36
#